data_AF-A0A2Z5END6-F1
#
_entry.id   AF-A0A2Z5END6-F1
#
_cell.length_a   1.000
_cell.length_b   1.000
_cell.length_c   1.000
_cell.angle_alpha   90.00
_cell.angle_beta   90.00
_cell.angle_gamma   90.00
#
_symmetry.space_group_name_H-M   'P 1'
#
loop_
_entity.id
_entity.type
_entity.pdbx_description
1 polymer ?
#
loop_
_entity_poly.entity_id
_entity_poly.type
_entity_poly.pdbx_seq_one_letter_code
_entity_poly.pdbx_strand_id
1 'polypeptide(L)'
;EQNFARTALTVNPAKACQPLGAVFAAVGFESTLPFVHGSQGCVAYYRSHFSRHFKEPSSCVSSSMTEDAAVFGGLNNMIDGLAN
;
A
#
# COMPACT_ATOMS: atom_id res chain seq x y z
N GLU A 1 -17.92 -3.47 30.91
CA GLU A 1 -18.73 -4.41 30.09
C GLU A 1 -19.04 -3.88 28.70
N GLN A 2 -19.68 -2.70 28.56
CA GLN A 2 -20.07 -2.14 27.26
C GLN A 2 -18.94 -2.06 26.22
N ASN A 3 -17.70 -1.73 26.64
CA ASN A 3 -16.55 -1.66 25.74
C ASN A 3 -16.23 -3.00 25.04
N PHE A 4 -16.33 -4.12 25.77
CA PHE A 4 -16.07 -5.48 25.27
C PHE A 4 -17.29 -6.08 24.56
N ALA A 5 -18.48 -5.52 24.76
CA ALA A 5 -19.71 -5.93 24.06
C ALA A 5 -19.81 -5.39 22.62
N ARG A 6 -18.83 -4.59 22.15
CA ARG A 6 -18.80 -4.07 20.78
C ARG A 6 -18.54 -5.18 19.78
N THR A 7 -19.32 -5.25 18.70
CA THR A 7 -19.22 -6.30 17.67
C THR A 7 -18.82 -5.80 16.28
N ALA A 8 -18.91 -4.49 16.01
CA ALA A 8 -18.58 -3.90 14.70
C ALA A 8 -17.53 -2.77 14.76
N LEU A 9 -17.61 -1.91 15.78
CA LEU A 9 -16.69 -0.79 15.93
C LEU A 9 -15.30 -1.27 16.40
N THR A 10 -14.27 -0.92 15.62
CA THR A 10 -12.87 -1.09 16.01
C THR A 10 -12.28 0.26 16.42
N VAL A 11 -11.56 0.32 17.54
CA VAL A 11 -10.87 1.53 18.02
C VAL A 11 -9.42 1.15 18.32
N ASN A 12 -8.47 1.98 17.87
CA ASN A 12 -7.03 1.78 18.04
C ASN A 12 -6.55 0.37 17.67
N PRO A 13 -6.81 -0.11 16.44
CA PRO A 13 -6.37 -1.44 16.03
C PRO A 13 -4.84 -1.55 16.05
N ALA A 14 -4.32 -2.59 16.69
CA ALA A 14 -2.90 -2.94 16.67
C ALA A 14 -2.55 -3.81 15.45
N LYS A 15 -2.93 -3.37 14.25
CA LYS A 15 -2.63 -4.04 12.97
C LYS A 15 -2.56 -3.04 11.83
N ALA A 16 -1.85 -3.40 10.77
CA ALA A 16 -1.87 -2.72 9.48
C ALA A 16 -2.56 -3.60 8.42
N CYS A 17 -2.67 -3.11 7.18
CA CYS A 17 -3.21 -3.87 6.06
C CYS A 17 -2.10 -4.61 5.26
N GLN A 18 -2.52 -5.58 4.44
CA GLN A 18 -1.62 -6.51 3.77
C GLN A 18 -0.50 -5.88 2.90
N PRO A 19 -0.76 -4.85 2.08
CA PRO A 19 0.27 -4.36 1.16
C PRO A 19 1.47 -3.73 1.86
N LEU A 20 1.32 -3.27 3.11
CA LEU A 20 2.46 -2.85 3.92
C LEU A 20 3.47 -3.99 4.11
N GLY A 21 2.98 -5.21 4.39
CA GLY A 21 3.81 -6.40 4.51
C GLY A 21 4.38 -6.88 3.17
N ALA A 22 3.62 -6.75 2.08
CA ALA A 22 4.12 -7.08 0.74
C ALA A 22 5.29 -6.18 0.32
N VAL A 23 5.19 -4.87 0.60
CA VAL A 23 6.29 -3.91 0.37
C VAL A 23 7.50 -4.27 1.23
N PHE A 24 7.30 -4.59 2.51
CA PHE A 24 8.39 -4.99 3.41
C PHE A 24 9.13 -6.24 2.94
N ALA A 25 8.40 -7.25 2.46
CA ALA A 25 9.00 -8.46 1.92
C ALA A 25 9.75 -8.18 0.60
N ALA A 26 9.17 -7.39 -0.30
CA ALA A 26 9.74 -7.10 -1.62
C ALA A 26 11.07 -6.33 -1.55
N VAL A 27 11.21 -5.37 -0.63
CA VAL A 27 12.49 -4.65 -0.46
C VAL A 27 13.64 -5.52 0.07
N GLY A 28 13.34 -6.74 0.51
CA GLY A 28 14.35 -7.71 0.94
C GLY A 28 15.07 -8.44 -0.20
N PHE A 29 14.63 -8.25 -1.46
CA PHE A 29 15.25 -8.86 -2.63
C PHE A 29 16.20 -7.87 -3.33
N GLU A 30 17.32 -8.38 -3.85
CA GLU A 30 18.31 -7.58 -4.56
C GLU A 30 17.67 -6.85 -5.76
N SER A 31 18.01 -5.58 -5.93
CA SER A 31 17.55 -4.73 -7.05
C SER A 31 16.03 -4.75 -7.28
N THR A 32 15.24 -4.84 -6.21
CA THR A 32 13.77 -4.95 -6.30
C THR A 32 13.08 -3.65 -5.92
N LEU A 33 12.21 -3.15 -6.81
CA LEU A 33 11.34 -2.00 -6.56
C LEU A 33 9.90 -2.49 -6.31
N PRO A 34 9.34 -2.32 -5.10
CA PRO A 34 7.95 -2.68 -4.83
C PRO A 34 6.98 -1.86 -5.69
N PHE A 35 6.12 -2.56 -6.45
CA PHE A 35 5.08 -1.97 -7.27
C PHE A 35 3.70 -2.42 -6.75
N VAL A 36 2.89 -1.49 -6.26
CA VAL A 36 1.53 -1.77 -5.77
C VAL A 36 0.52 -1.32 -6.84
N HIS A 37 -0.09 -2.29 -7.53
CA HIS A 37 -1.19 -2.00 -8.44
C HIS A 37 -2.41 -1.51 -7.65
N GLY A 38 -2.90 -0.31 -7.97
CA GLY A 38 -4.00 0.32 -7.24
C GLY A 38 -3.86 1.84 -7.14
N SER A 39 -4.52 2.41 -6.14
CA SER A 39 -4.47 3.84 -5.86
C SER A 39 -3.14 4.24 -5.21
N GLN A 40 -2.58 5.36 -5.66
CA GLN A 40 -1.33 5.96 -5.18
C GLN A 40 -1.35 6.39 -3.70
N GLY A 41 -2.54 6.67 -3.13
CA GLY A 41 -2.66 7.07 -1.73
C GLY A 41 -2.13 6.00 -0.76
N CYS A 42 -2.35 4.73 -1.09
CA CYS A 42 -1.83 3.58 -0.34
C CYS A 42 -0.30 3.62 -0.24
N VAL A 43 0.39 3.81 -1.37
CA VAL A 43 1.86 3.85 -1.44
C VAL A 43 2.45 5.02 -0.65
N ALA A 44 1.81 6.19 -0.68
CA ALA A 44 2.23 7.32 0.15
C ALA A 44 2.19 6.99 1.66
N TYR A 45 1.15 6.28 2.12
CA TYR A 45 1.06 5.83 3.52
C TYR A 45 2.12 4.79 3.86
N TYR A 46 2.35 3.78 3.00
CA TYR A 46 3.32 2.71 3.28
C TYR A 46 4.74 3.26 3.39
N ARG A 47 5.15 4.11 2.43
CA ARG A 47 6.46 4.75 2.45
C ARG A 47 6.64 5.60 3.71
N SER A 48 5.65 6.45 4.02
CA SER A 48 5.70 7.30 5.21
C SER A 48 5.76 6.49 6.51
N HIS A 49 5.05 5.35 6.57
CA HIS A 49 5.03 4.49 7.75
C HIS A 49 6.43 3.89 8.01
N PHE A 50 7.06 3.32 6.99
CA PHE A 50 8.41 2.76 7.11
C PHE A 50 9.48 3.83 7.33
N SER A 51 9.45 4.93 6.60
CA SER A 51 10.43 6.01 6.79
C SER A 51 10.38 6.62 8.19
N ARG A 52 9.18 6.72 8.80
CA ARG A 52 9.07 7.20 10.19
C ARG A 52 9.65 6.22 11.19
N HIS A 53 9.49 4.91 10.97
CA HIS A 53 9.97 3.86 11.86
C HIS A 53 11.49 3.67 11.75
N PHE A 54 12.00 3.47 10.54
CA PHE A 54 13.41 3.15 10.30
C PHE A 54 14.32 4.37 10.14
N LYS A 55 13.76 5.58 9.98
CA LYS A 55 14.50 6.82 9.67
C LYS A 55 15.25 6.79 8.33
N GLU A 56 14.84 5.90 7.43
CA GLU A 56 15.43 5.71 6.12
C GLU A 56 14.41 6.00 4.99
N PRO A 57 14.88 6.33 3.77
CA PRO A 57 14.02 6.37 2.60
C PRO A 57 13.31 5.03 2.36
N SER A 58 12.02 5.07 2.01
CA SER A 58 11.26 3.89 1.58
C SER A 58 10.77 4.10 0.14
N SER A 59 11.27 3.28 -0.78
CA SER A 59 10.92 3.30 -2.21
C SER A 59 9.81 2.30 -2.50
N CYS A 60 8.75 2.76 -3.14
CA CYS A 60 7.61 1.96 -3.61
C CYS A 60 6.86 2.81 -4.63
N VAL A 61 6.36 2.19 -5.70
CA VAL A 61 5.61 2.86 -6.77
C VAL A 61 4.19 2.30 -6.88
N SER A 62 3.33 3.06 -7.56
CA SER A 62 1.91 2.73 -7.77
C SER A 62 1.57 2.80 -9.26
N SER A 63 0.65 1.95 -9.71
CA SER A 63 0.03 2.10 -11.03
C SER A 63 -0.91 3.32 -11.13
N SER A 64 -1.22 3.96 -9.99
CA SER A 64 -2.02 5.19 -9.91
C SER A 64 -3.41 5.08 -10.55
N MET A 65 -4.14 4.02 -10.22
CA MET A 65 -5.52 3.84 -10.66
C MET A 65 -6.41 4.97 -10.12
N THR A 66 -7.17 5.56 -11.03
CA THR A 66 -8.22 6.54 -10.76
C THR A 66 -9.61 5.94 -10.93
N GLU A 67 -10.67 6.75 -10.83
CA GLU A 67 -12.06 6.27 -10.86
C GLU A 67 -12.46 5.63 -12.21
N ASP A 68 -11.85 6.05 -13.31
CA ASP A 68 -11.99 5.43 -14.63
C ASP A 68 -11.67 3.93 -14.62
N ALA A 69 -10.66 3.50 -13.87
CA ALA A 69 -10.29 2.09 -13.73
C ALA A 69 -11.36 1.27 -13.00
N ALA A 70 -12.31 1.89 -12.29
CA ALA A 70 -13.46 1.19 -11.73
C ALA A 70 -14.47 0.76 -12.81
N VAL A 71 -14.51 1.46 -13.95
CA VAL A 71 -15.36 1.13 -15.10
C VAL A 71 -14.61 0.25 -16.09
N PHE A 72 -13.35 0.59 -16.41
CA PHE A 72 -12.61 0.00 -17.53
C PHE A 72 -11.52 -0.99 -17.12
N GLY A 73 -11.28 -1.15 -15.82
CA GLY A 73 -10.15 -1.92 -15.30
C GLY A 73 -8.82 -1.18 -15.40
N GLY A 74 -7.80 -1.68 -14.71
CA GLY A 74 -6.49 -1.03 -14.58
C GLY A 74 -5.42 -1.49 -15.57
N LEU A 75 -5.78 -2.09 -16.72
CA LEU A 75 -4.81 -2.69 -17.64
C LEU A 75 -3.76 -1.67 -18.14
N ASN A 76 -4.21 -0.52 -18.63
CA ASN A 76 -3.31 0.53 -19.11
C ASN A 76 -2.40 1.05 -18.00
N ASN A 77 -2.94 1.24 -16.79
CA ASN A 77 -2.15 1.62 -15.61
C ASN A 77 -1.02 0.62 -15.31
N MET A 78 -1.26 -0.68 -15.53
CA MET A 78 -0.26 -1.72 -15.31
C MET A 78 0.81 -1.71 -16.40
N ILE A 79 0.40 -1.61 -17.66
CA ILE A 79 1.33 -1.58 -18.81
C ILE A 79 2.24 -0.35 -18.70
N ASP A 80 1.64 0.83 -18.57
CA ASP A 80 2.38 2.09 -18.51
C ASP A 80 3.20 2.17 -17.21
N GLY A 81 2.64 1.71 -16.09
CA GLY A 81 3.32 1.72 -14.81
C GLY A 81 4.56 0.83 -14.76
N LEU A 82 4.58 -0.31 -15.45
CA LEU A 82 5.76 -1.17 -15.55
C LEU A 82 6.81 -0.64 -16.55
N ALA A 83 6.39 0.16 -17.54
CA ALA A 83 7.27 0.71 -18.56
C ALA A 83 8.02 1.98 -18.10
N ASN A 84 7.42 2.79 -17.22
CA ASN A 84 7.97 4.05 -16.70
C ASN A 84 8.97 3.83 -15.55
#